data_AF-A0A229SD99-F1
#
_entry.id   AF-A0A229SD99-F1
#
_cell.length_a   1.000
_cell.length_b   1.000
_cell.length_c   1.000
_cell.angle_alpha   90.00
_cell.angle_beta   90.00
_cell.angle_gamma   90.00
#
_symmetry.space_group_name_H-M   'P 1'
#
loop_
_entity.id
_entity.type
_entity.pdbx_description
1 polymer ?
#
loop_
_entity_poly.entity_id
_entity_poly.type
_entity_poly.pdbx_seq_one_letter_code
_entity_poly.pdbx_strand_id
1 'polypeptide(L)'
;MIPPHLRTQAAEHDLGEFVRRYRRRPGVIGTFVAFAPLVGALVLGIRESDPTTTLGILVFLWPPLFLTWCVSTRRRLDGGVYLFTGGFAEVHGRKVRYAVPWARVREVRYKSVEHWLNFIPVAYIAKCMITLDNGGVIELDGSYRSLERLAQDLGAH
;
A
#
# COMPACT_ATOMS: atom_id res chain seq x y z
N MET A 1 -11.33 12.90 -6.87
CA MET A 1 -11.33 13.91 -5.79
C MET A 1 -10.00 13.90 -5.07
N ILE A 2 -9.42 15.08 -4.91
CA ILE A 2 -8.16 15.33 -4.21
C ILE A 2 -8.48 15.62 -2.74
N PRO A 3 -7.77 15.02 -1.78
CA PRO A 3 -7.93 15.38 -0.37
C PRO A 3 -7.54 16.84 -0.13
N PRO A 4 -8.26 17.60 0.72
CA PRO A 4 -7.99 19.03 0.92
C PRO A 4 -6.59 19.30 1.48
N HIS A 5 -6.07 18.44 2.35
CA HIS A 5 -4.70 18.51 2.88
C HIS A 5 -3.61 18.24 1.84
N LEU A 6 -3.94 17.52 0.75
CA LEU A 6 -3.02 17.31 -0.36
C LEU A 6 -2.96 18.55 -1.25
N ARG A 7 -4.07 19.29 -1.37
CA ARG A 7 -4.15 20.47 -2.23
C ARG A 7 -3.27 21.61 -1.73
N THR A 8 -3.21 21.80 -0.41
CA THR A 8 -2.31 22.79 0.21
C THR A 8 -0.84 22.42 0.01
N GLN A 9 -0.46 21.17 0.28
CA GLN A 9 0.94 20.74 0.04
C GLN A 9 1.33 20.72 -1.45
N ALA A 10 0.39 20.39 -2.34
CA ALA A 10 0.65 20.44 -3.77
C ALA A 10 0.89 21.88 -4.25
N ALA A 11 0.19 22.86 -3.67
CA ALA A 11 0.43 24.27 -3.94
C ALA A 11 1.77 24.76 -3.33
N GLU A 12 2.12 24.34 -2.10
CA GLU A 12 3.40 24.68 -1.47
C GLU A 12 4.61 24.16 -2.25
N HIS A 13 4.49 22.99 -2.87
CA HIS A 13 5.55 22.37 -3.65
C HIS A 13 5.45 22.58 -5.16
N ASP A 14 4.53 23.45 -5.60
CA ASP A 14 4.26 23.79 -7.00
C ASP A 14 4.12 22.55 -7.92
N LEU A 15 3.39 21.54 -7.44
CA LEU A 15 3.23 20.26 -8.14
C LEU A 15 2.33 20.39 -9.39
N GLY A 16 1.61 21.49 -9.57
CA GLY A 16 0.75 21.73 -10.72
C GLY A 16 -0.61 21.03 -10.66
N GLU A 17 -1.19 20.75 -11.83
CA GLU A 17 -2.54 20.18 -11.94
C GLU A 17 -2.55 18.67 -11.66
N PHE A 18 -3.63 18.21 -11.02
CA PHE A 18 -3.81 16.79 -10.73
C PHE A 18 -4.16 16.02 -12.00
N VAL A 19 -3.33 15.02 -12.30
CA VAL A 19 -3.49 14.18 -13.49
C VAL A 19 -4.22 12.89 -13.11
N ARG A 20 -3.67 12.13 -12.15
CA ARG A 20 -4.17 10.79 -11.85
C ARG A 20 -3.87 10.35 -10.44
N ARG A 21 -4.71 9.47 -9.89
CA ARG A 21 -4.48 8.81 -8.61
C ARG A 21 -4.24 7.32 -8.84
N TYR A 22 -3.12 6.82 -8.32
CA TYR A 22 -2.86 5.39 -8.18
C TYR A 22 -3.27 4.96 -6.78
N ARG A 23 -4.33 4.15 -6.69
CA ARG A 23 -4.77 3.56 -5.42
C ARG A 23 -3.89 2.37 -5.06
N ARG A 24 -3.50 2.28 -3.79
CA ARG A 24 -2.83 1.12 -3.23
C ARG A 24 -3.85 -0.01 -3.11
N ARG A 25 -3.53 -1.20 -3.64
CA ARG A 25 -4.41 -2.38 -3.50
C ARG A 25 -4.29 -2.96 -2.09
N PRO A 26 -5.37 -3.51 -1.50
CA PRO A 26 -5.28 -4.27 -0.27
C PRO A 26 -4.37 -5.47 -0.48
N GLY A 27 -3.47 -5.73 0.48
CA GLY A 27 -2.58 -6.88 0.43
C GLY A 27 -3.35 -8.16 0.74
N VAL A 28 -3.24 -9.16 -0.14
CA VAL A 28 -3.96 -10.44 -0.04
C VAL A 28 -3.66 -11.15 1.30
N ILE A 29 -2.41 -11.06 1.77
CA ILE A 29 -1.95 -11.65 3.04
C ILE A 29 -2.76 -11.13 4.24
N GLY A 30 -3.07 -9.83 4.27
CA GLY A 30 -3.83 -9.24 5.37
C GLY A 30 -5.26 -9.80 5.43
N THR A 31 -5.86 -10.06 4.27
CA THR A 31 -7.18 -10.68 4.18
C THR A 31 -7.16 -12.10 4.73
N PHE A 32 -6.19 -12.92 4.35
CA PHE A 32 -6.07 -14.28 4.89
C PHE A 32 -5.95 -14.29 6.43
N VAL A 33 -5.11 -13.43 7.00
CA VAL A 33 -4.93 -13.33 8.46
C VAL A 33 -6.23 -12.90 9.16
N ALA A 34 -6.99 -11.96 8.56
CA ALA A 34 -8.24 -11.48 9.16
C ALA A 34 -9.35 -12.53 9.18
N PHE A 35 -9.36 -13.49 8.24
CA PHE A 35 -10.41 -14.49 8.11
C PHE A 35 -10.01 -15.89 8.59
N ALA A 36 -8.72 -16.18 8.75
CA ALA A 36 -8.25 -17.48 9.25
C ALA A 36 -8.87 -17.90 10.61
N PRO A 37 -9.04 -17.01 11.62
CA PRO A 37 -9.70 -17.38 12.87
C PRO A 37 -11.16 -17.80 12.68
N LEU A 38 -11.86 -17.17 11.73
CA LEU A 38 -13.26 -17.47 11.43
C LEU A 38 -13.40 -18.86 10.79
N VAL A 39 -12.50 -19.19 9.85
CA VAL A 39 -12.43 -20.53 9.25
C VAL A 39 -12.05 -21.59 10.29
N GLY A 40 -11.05 -21.28 11.15
CA GLY A 40 -10.63 -22.17 12.24
C GLY A 40 -11.75 -22.47 13.23
N ALA A 41 -12.49 -21.43 13.66
CA ALA A 41 -13.65 -21.58 14.52
C ALA A 41 -14.75 -22.44 13.87
N LEU A 42 -14.98 -22.27 12.57
CA LEU A 42 -15.97 -23.08 11.84
C LEU A 42 -15.58 -24.56 11.80
N VAL A 43 -14.31 -24.86 11.53
CA VAL A 43 -13.79 -26.25 11.48
C VAL A 43 -13.83 -26.91 12.87
N LEU A 44 -13.43 -26.19 13.92
CA LEU A 44 -13.47 -26.68 15.29
C LEU A 44 -14.91 -26.91 15.77
N GLY A 45 -15.82 -25.97 15.48
CA GLY A 45 -17.24 -26.11 15.83
C GLY A 45 -17.91 -27.30 15.17
N ILE A 46 -17.55 -27.63 13.92
CA ILE A 46 -18.07 -28.80 13.20
C ILE A 46 -17.45 -30.12 13.71
N ARG A 47 -16.15 -30.12 14.06
CA ARG A 47 -15.43 -31.35 14.41
C ARG A 47 -15.51 -31.74 15.88
N GLU A 48 -15.35 -30.78 16.78
CA GLU A 48 -15.16 -31.05 18.21
C GLU A 48 -16.43 -30.76 19.03
N SER A 49 -17.44 -30.13 18.42
CA SER A 49 -18.69 -29.73 19.09
C SER A 49 -18.47 -28.95 20.39
N ASP A 50 -17.32 -28.29 20.54
CA ASP A 50 -17.00 -27.47 21.71
C ASP A 50 -17.38 -26.00 21.44
N PRO A 51 -18.53 -25.55 21.95
CA PRO A 51 -19.01 -24.20 21.72
C PRO A 51 -18.17 -23.15 22.46
N THR A 52 -17.51 -23.52 23.56
CA THR A 52 -16.78 -22.57 24.41
C THR A 52 -15.51 -22.08 23.74
N THR A 53 -14.71 -23.00 23.19
CA THR A 53 -13.51 -22.67 22.42
C THR A 53 -13.86 -21.92 21.13
N THR A 54 -14.93 -22.33 20.44
CA THR A 54 -15.42 -21.67 19.22
C THR A 54 -15.86 -20.23 19.48
N LEU A 55 -16.62 -19.99 20.54
CA LEU A 55 -17.04 -18.66 20.98
C LEU A 55 -15.85 -17.81 21.42
N GLY A 56 -14.88 -18.39 22.13
CA GLY A 56 -13.66 -17.70 22.53
C GLY A 56 -12.90 -17.14 21.32
N ILE A 57 -12.71 -17.94 20.28
CA ILE A 57 -12.03 -17.52 19.04
C ILE A 57 -12.84 -16.43 18.31
N LEU A 58 -14.16 -16.61 18.17
CA LEU A 58 -15.03 -15.68 17.44
C LEU A 58 -15.23 -14.33 18.14
N VAL A 59 -15.24 -14.30 19.48
CA VAL A 59 -15.52 -13.08 20.25
C VAL A 59 -14.23 -12.36 20.64
N PHE A 60 -13.17 -13.09 21.01
CA PHE A 60 -11.94 -12.47 21.51
C PHE A 60 -10.84 -12.35 20.47
N LEU A 61 -10.67 -13.33 19.58
CA LEU A 61 -9.53 -13.35 18.66
C LEU A 61 -9.85 -12.71 17.31
N TRP A 62 -11.02 -13.04 16.74
CA TRP A 62 -11.39 -12.56 15.40
C TRP A 62 -11.66 -11.04 15.33
N PRO A 63 -12.44 -10.41 16.23
CA PRO A 63 -12.79 -9.00 16.10
C PRO A 63 -11.58 -8.05 16.12
N PRO A 64 -10.57 -8.17 17.02
CA PRO A 64 -9.42 -7.28 16.98
C PRO A 64 -8.57 -7.47 15.73
N LEU A 65 -8.44 -8.69 15.20
CA LEU A 65 -7.74 -8.96 13.94
C LEU A 65 -8.49 -8.36 12.75
N PHE A 66 -9.80 -8.55 12.70
CA PHE A 66 -10.66 -8.02 11.66
C PHE A 66 -10.70 -6.49 11.67
N LEU A 67 -10.87 -5.87 12.84
CA LEU A 67 -10.87 -4.41 12.99
C LEU A 67 -9.52 -3.81 12.60
N THR A 68 -8.40 -4.42 13.04
CA THR A 68 -7.05 -3.99 12.63
C THR A 68 -6.88 -4.08 11.12
N TRP A 69 -7.36 -5.16 10.51
CA TRP A 69 -7.35 -5.30 9.05
C TRP A 69 -8.24 -4.27 8.35
N CYS A 70 -9.44 -3.99 8.85
CA CYS A 70 -10.32 -2.96 8.30
C CYS A 70 -9.67 -1.57 8.37
N VAL A 71 -9.06 -1.20 9.49
CA VAL A 71 -8.38 0.09 9.66
C VAL A 71 -7.16 0.18 8.73
N SER A 72 -6.35 -0.88 8.66
CA SER A 72 -5.18 -0.95 7.77
C SER A 72 -5.60 -0.86 6.30
N THR A 73 -6.62 -1.62 5.91
CA THR A 73 -7.17 -1.63 4.55
C THR A 73 -7.77 -0.28 4.20
N ARG A 74 -8.52 0.35 5.10
CA ARG A 74 -9.06 1.69 4.89
C ARG A 74 -7.96 2.73 4.73
N ARG A 75 -6.91 2.70 5.57
CA ARG A 75 -5.73 3.59 5.41
C ARG A 75 -5.02 3.38 4.08
N ARG A 76 -4.94 2.14 3.59
CA ARG A 76 -4.36 1.81 2.27
C ARG A 76 -5.25 2.28 1.11
N LEU A 77 -6.57 2.11 1.23
CA LEU A 77 -7.55 2.51 0.21
C LEU A 77 -7.75 4.03 0.14
N ASP A 78 -7.70 4.71 1.28
CA ASP A 78 -7.76 6.18 1.37
C ASP A 78 -6.43 6.82 0.97
N GLY A 79 -5.33 6.09 1.15
CA GLY A 79 -4.01 6.45 0.63
C GLY A 79 -3.84 6.21 -0.87
N GLY A 80 -2.63 6.44 -1.34
CA GLY A 80 -2.24 6.28 -2.74
C GLY A 80 -1.23 7.33 -3.17
N VAL A 81 -0.68 7.15 -4.36
CA VAL A 81 0.16 8.16 -5.00
C VAL A 81 -0.73 9.01 -5.91
N TYR A 82 -0.66 10.32 -5.72
CA TYR A 82 -1.32 11.33 -6.50
C TYR A 82 -0.29 11.94 -7.44
N LEU A 83 -0.57 11.86 -8.73
CA LEU A 83 0.31 12.33 -9.77
C LEU A 83 -0.19 13.68 -10.26
N PHE A 84 0.73 14.60 -10.35
CA PHE A 84 0.51 15.95 -10.84
C PHE A 84 1.43 16.23 -12.04
N THR A 85 1.17 17.31 -12.76
CA THR A 85 1.95 17.68 -13.94
C THR A 85 3.42 17.99 -13.58
N GLY A 86 3.65 18.64 -12.44
CA GLY A 86 4.98 19.04 -11.95
C GLY A 86 5.61 18.07 -10.95
N GLY A 87 4.91 17.00 -10.52
CA GLY A 87 5.47 16.03 -9.59
C GLY A 87 4.50 14.95 -9.11
N PHE A 88 4.81 14.34 -7.98
CA PHE A 88 3.93 13.37 -7.34
C PHE A 88 3.89 13.56 -5.82
N ALA A 89 2.82 13.09 -5.20
CA ALA A 89 2.68 13.06 -3.75
C ALA A 89 2.13 11.71 -3.26
N GLU A 90 2.76 11.14 -2.25
CA GLU A 90 2.26 9.92 -1.59
C GLU A 90 1.43 10.29 -0.37
N VAL A 91 0.19 9.80 -0.32
CA VAL A 91 -0.66 9.85 0.88
C VAL A 91 -0.76 8.48 1.49
N HIS A 92 -0.61 8.43 2.81
CA HIS A 92 -0.89 7.26 3.61
C HIS A 92 -2.01 7.57 4.61
N GLY A 93 -3.21 7.05 4.37
CA GLY A 93 -4.40 7.38 5.14
C GLY A 93 -4.78 8.86 5.01
N ARG A 94 -4.55 9.65 6.06
CA ARG A 94 -4.84 11.10 6.10
C ARG A 94 -3.59 11.99 6.08
N LYS A 95 -2.40 11.39 6.01
CA LYS A 95 -1.13 12.13 6.03
C LYS A 95 -0.45 12.04 4.67
N VAL A 96 0.01 13.18 4.16
CA VAL A 96 0.94 13.22 3.03
C VAL A 96 2.31 12.88 3.57
N ARG A 97 2.94 11.81 3.06
CA ARG A 97 4.28 11.40 3.47
C ARG A 97 5.36 12.09 2.65
N TYR A 98 5.13 12.20 1.35
CA TYR A 98 6.06 12.77 0.40
C TYR A 98 5.31 13.62 -0.60
N ALA A 99 5.86 14.78 -0.93
CA ALA A 99 5.44 15.66 -2.01
C ALA A 99 6.71 16.09 -2.73
N VAL A 100 6.91 15.60 -3.95
CA VAL A 100 8.19 15.73 -4.66
C VAL A 100 7.94 16.19 -6.09
N PRO A 101 8.57 17.29 -6.54
CA PRO A 101 8.52 17.72 -7.92
C PRO A 101 9.38 16.80 -8.81
N TRP A 102 8.96 16.57 -10.05
CA TRP A 102 9.68 15.73 -11.02
C TRP A 102 11.11 16.22 -11.26
N ALA A 103 11.35 17.53 -11.20
CA ALA A 103 12.67 18.12 -11.35
C ALA A 103 13.71 17.64 -10.31
N ARG A 104 13.25 17.16 -9.14
CA ARG A 104 14.13 16.58 -8.10
C ARG A 104 14.29 15.07 -8.25
N VAL A 105 13.52 14.44 -9.12
CA VAL A 105 13.59 13.01 -9.35
C VAL A 105 14.71 12.75 -10.34
N ARG A 106 15.74 12.06 -9.89
CA ARG A 106 16.82 11.60 -10.76
C ARG A 106 16.38 10.34 -11.49
N GLU A 107 16.00 9.32 -10.73
CA GLU A 107 15.74 7.99 -11.28
C GLU A 107 14.57 7.32 -10.57
N VAL A 108 13.78 6.53 -11.30
CA VAL A 108 12.71 5.68 -10.76
C VAL A 108 12.98 4.24 -11.19
N ARG A 109 13.22 3.35 -10.22
CA ARG A 109 13.43 1.91 -10.47
C ARG A 109 12.40 1.04 -9.80
N TYR A 110 11.83 0.11 -10.56
CA TYR A 110 11.07 -0.99 -9.97
C TYR A 110 12.00 -2.15 -9.61
N LYS A 111 11.95 -2.60 -8.35
CA LYS A 111 12.61 -3.81 -7.88
C LYS A 111 11.57 -4.79 -7.37
N SER A 112 11.51 -5.98 -7.96
CA SER A 112 10.77 -7.11 -7.41
C SER A 112 11.74 -8.15 -6.86
N VAL A 113 11.52 -8.55 -5.62
CA VAL A 113 12.20 -9.65 -4.96
C VAL A 113 11.19 -10.77 -4.80
N GLU A 114 11.49 -11.91 -5.39
CA GLU A 114 10.77 -13.16 -5.15
C GLU A 114 11.51 -13.95 -4.09
N HIS A 115 10.84 -14.24 -2.98
CA HIS A 115 11.32 -15.15 -1.96
C HIS A 115 10.80 -16.56 -2.25
N TRP A 116 11.74 -17.46 -2.49
CA TRP A 116 11.51 -18.86 -2.80
C TRP A 116 11.77 -19.71 -1.55
N LEU A 117 10.87 -20.65 -1.25
CA LEU A 117 11.08 -21.70 -0.26
C LEU A 117 10.83 -23.04 -0.96
N ASN A 118 11.85 -23.89 -1.08
CA ASN A 118 11.74 -25.20 -1.74
C ASN A 118 11.02 -25.17 -3.10
N PHE A 119 11.43 -24.25 -4.00
CA PHE A 119 10.85 -24.06 -5.34
C PHE A 119 9.39 -23.57 -5.38
N ILE A 120 8.81 -23.21 -4.23
CA ILE A 120 7.50 -22.57 -4.15
C ILE A 120 7.73 -21.07 -3.93
N PRO A 121 7.14 -20.18 -4.75
CA PRO A 121 7.18 -18.74 -4.49
C PRO A 121 6.34 -18.43 -3.25
N VAL A 122 6.99 -18.08 -2.13
CA VAL A 122 6.31 -17.88 -0.84
C VAL A 122 5.97 -16.41 -0.61
N ALA A 123 6.79 -15.49 -1.12
CA ALA A 123 6.48 -14.06 -1.05
C ALA A 123 6.99 -13.32 -2.28
N TYR A 124 6.13 -12.47 -2.84
CA TYR A 124 6.50 -11.49 -3.86
C TYR A 124 6.53 -10.11 -3.20
N ILE A 125 7.71 -9.52 -3.06
CA ILE A 125 7.87 -8.16 -2.56
C ILE A 125 8.32 -7.30 -3.73
N ALA A 126 7.42 -6.47 -4.23
CA ALA A 126 7.80 -5.43 -5.16
C ALA A 126 7.90 -4.08 -4.44
N LYS A 127 8.90 -3.30 -4.83
CA LYS A 127 9.16 -1.93 -4.37
C LYS A 127 9.50 -1.06 -5.57
N CYS A 128 9.03 0.18 -5.55
CA CYS A 128 9.42 1.22 -6.49
C CYS A 128 10.33 2.20 -5.74
N MET A 129 11.57 2.30 -6.18
CA MET A 129 12.60 3.14 -5.57
C MET A 129 12.69 4.43 -6.39
N ILE A 130 12.50 5.57 -5.75
CA ILE A 130 12.68 6.88 -6.38
C ILE A 130 13.92 7.52 -5.77
N THR A 131 14.95 7.69 -6.61
CA THR A 131 16.20 8.35 -6.26
C THR A 131 16.07 9.82 -6.59
N LEU A 132 16.35 10.67 -5.61
CA LEU A 132 16.36 12.11 -5.76
C LEU A 132 17.74 12.60 -6.21
N ASP A 133 17.77 13.79 -6.79
CA ASP A 133 18.96 14.55 -7.16
C ASP A 133 19.96 14.71 -6.00
N ASN A 134 19.46 14.92 -4.78
CA ASN A 134 20.25 15.03 -3.56
C ASN A 134 20.75 13.69 -2.98
N GLY A 135 20.53 12.57 -3.68
CA GLY A 135 20.90 11.22 -3.23
C GLY A 135 19.92 10.60 -2.23
N GLY A 136 18.83 11.28 -1.88
CA GLY A 136 17.75 10.71 -1.08
C GLY A 136 17.00 9.61 -1.82
N VAL A 137 16.55 8.58 -1.10
CA VAL A 137 15.83 7.45 -1.68
C VAL A 137 14.47 7.31 -1.02
N ILE A 138 13.40 7.35 -1.83
CA ILE A 138 12.03 7.13 -1.40
C ILE A 138 11.61 5.73 -1.83
N GLU A 139 11.27 4.88 -0.86
CA GLU A 139 10.73 3.56 -1.13
C GLU A 139 9.19 3.60 -1.18
N LEU A 140 8.64 3.37 -2.36
CA LEU A 140 7.23 3.17 -2.58
C LEU A 140 6.91 1.67 -2.78
N ASP A 141 5.66 1.31 -2.52
CA ASP A 141 5.17 -0.08 -2.65
C ASP A 141 5.11 -0.51 -4.14
N GLY A 142 5.37 -1.78 -4.45
CA GLY A 142 5.40 -2.32 -5.81
C GLY A 142 4.06 -2.33 -6.53
N SER A 143 2.96 -2.02 -5.84
CA SER A 143 1.68 -1.74 -6.50
C SER A 143 1.72 -0.55 -7.49
N TYR A 144 2.81 0.23 -7.49
CA TYR A 144 3.02 1.38 -8.36
C TYR A 144 3.89 1.10 -9.59
N ARG A 145 3.88 -0.11 -10.16
CA ARG A 145 4.61 -0.44 -11.40
C ARG A 145 4.32 0.52 -12.57
N SER A 146 3.12 1.10 -12.63
CA SER A 146 2.74 2.10 -13.65
C SER A 146 3.45 3.45 -13.50
N LEU A 147 4.05 3.74 -12.34
CA LEU A 147 4.81 4.95 -12.09
C LEU A 147 6.19 4.91 -12.75
N GLU A 148 6.80 3.73 -12.85
CA GLU A 148 8.05 3.54 -13.61
C GLU A 148 7.84 3.82 -15.10
N ARG A 149 6.77 3.28 -15.70
CA ARG A 149 6.43 3.60 -17.10
C ARG A 149 6.21 5.09 -17.33
N LEU A 150 5.54 5.75 -16.38
CA LEU A 150 5.25 7.17 -16.49
C LEU A 150 6.51 8.03 -16.31
N ALA A 151 7.44 7.62 -15.44
CA ALA A 151 8.75 8.27 -15.31
C ALA A 151 9.60 8.10 -16.59
N GLN A 152 9.55 6.94 -17.23
CA GLN A 152 10.19 6.69 -18.53
C GLN A 152 9.58 7.57 -19.64
N ASP A 153 8.26 7.70 -19.69
CA ASP A 153 7.56 8.56 -20.67
C ASP A 153 7.89 10.06 -20.46
N LEU A 154 8.18 10.47 -19.23
CA LEU A 154 8.58 11.84 -18.89
C LEU A 154 10.09 12.12 -19.05
N GLY A 155 10.89 11.13 -19.48
CA GLY A 155 12.33 11.28 -19.70
C GLY A 155 13.16 11.39 -18.42
N ALA A 156 12.63 10.97 -17.27
CA ALA A 156 13.41 10.83 -16.05
C ALA A 156 14.23 9.53 -16.12
N HIS A 157 15.56 9.66 -16.19
CA HIS A 157 16.52 8.55 -16.29
C HIS A 157 17.32 8.36 -15.00
#